data_AF-A0A914S7A7-F1
#
_entry.id   AF-A0A914S7A7-F1
#
_cell.length_a   1.000
_cell.length_b   1.000
_cell.length_c   1.000
_cell.angle_alpha   90.00
_cell.angle_beta   90.00
_cell.angle_gamma   90.00
#
_symmetry.space_group_name_H-M   'P 1'
#
loop_
_entity.id
_entity.type
_entity.pdbx_description
1 polymer ?
#
loop_
_entity_poly.entity_id
_entity_poly.type
_entity_poly.pdbx_seq_one_letter_code
_entity_poly.pdbx_strand_id
1 'polypeptide(L)'
;MSLAGLILFHLLSYSWPFLSGNLKTYNDFDYHNANDTELAGCNVDRFDWCYDLKPVNVYLYYISYIILIGTCFPNINISLNTLFSKIIGPRPQGTQQGWLQVAGSSARMIGPVSIR
;
A
#
# COMPACT_ATOMS: atom_id res chain seq x y z
N MET A 1 18.50 -5.29 4.77
CA MET A 1 18.35 -3.82 4.85
C MET A 1 17.04 -3.36 4.21
N SER A 2 16.78 -3.69 2.94
CA SER A 2 15.60 -3.21 2.22
C SER A 2 14.25 -3.67 2.79
N LEU A 3 14.16 -4.91 3.31
CA LEU A 3 12.95 -5.39 4.01
C LEU A 3 12.67 -4.59 5.29
N ALA A 4 13.72 -4.27 6.06
CA ALA A 4 13.58 -3.44 7.26
C ALA A 4 13.12 -2.02 6.91
N GLY A 5 13.59 -1.46 5.78
CA GLY A 5 13.11 -0.16 5.28
C GLY A 5 11.63 -0.17 4.86
N LEU A 6 11.15 -1.25 4.24
CA LEU A 6 9.71 -1.39 3.93
C LEU A 6 8.85 -1.57 5.18
N ILE A 7 9.33 -2.33 6.16
CA ILE A 7 8.64 -2.48 7.46
C ILE A 7 8.58 -1.11 8.15
N LEU A 8 9.69 -0.38 8.18
CA LEU A 8 9.73 0.97 8.75
C LEU A 8 8.74 1.91 8.05
N PHE A 9 8.68 1.88 6.71
CA PHE A 9 7.69 2.66 5.96
C PHE A 9 6.25 2.32 6.35
N HIS A 10 5.95 1.03 6.53
CA HIS A 10 4.63 0.58 6.94
C HIS A 10 4.29 1.07 8.36
N LEU A 11 5.23 0.97 9.29
CA LEU A 11 5.06 1.47 10.66
C LEU A 11 4.90 3.00 10.70
N LEU A 12 5.59 3.75 9.83
CA LEU A 12 5.46 5.21 9.75
C LEU A 12 4.14 5.66 9.11
N SER A 13 3.64 4.90 8.13
CA SER A 13 2.41 5.22 7.40
C SER A 13 1.15 4.70 8.10
N TYR A 14 1.29 3.85 9.11
CA TYR A 14 0.16 3.31 9.86
C TYR A 14 -0.51 4.41 10.70
N SER A 15 -1.84 4.49 10.63
CA SER A 15 -2.65 5.39 11.46
C SER A 15 -2.71 4.87 12.90
N TRP A 16 -1.65 5.13 13.66
CA TRP A 16 -1.60 4.70 15.05
C TRP A 16 -2.68 5.36 15.92
N PRO A 17 -3.23 4.64 16.91
CA PRO A 17 -4.31 5.14 17.76
C PRO A 17 -3.90 6.30 18.66
N PHE A 18 -2.60 6.54 18.86
CA PHE A 18 -2.08 7.65 19.67
C PHE A 18 -2.09 8.99 18.92
N LEU A 19 -2.33 9.00 17.60
CA LEU A 19 -2.34 10.22 16.81
C LEU A 19 -3.62 11.01 17.07
N SER A 20 -3.49 12.28 17.47
CA SER A 20 -4.61 13.16 17.77
C SER A 20 -5.22 13.74 16.49
N GLY A 21 -6.52 13.58 16.32
CA GLY A 21 -7.29 14.07 15.17
C GLY A 21 -8.35 13.08 14.73
N ASN A 22 -9.30 13.54 13.92
CA ASN A 22 -10.27 12.69 13.24
C ASN A 22 -10.19 13.01 11.73
N LEU A 23 -10.35 11.97 10.91
CA LEU A 23 -10.45 12.16 9.47
C LEU A 23 -11.78 12.82 9.10
N LYS A 24 -11.77 13.52 7.96
CA LYS A 24 -13.00 14.09 7.39
C LYS A 24 -13.87 12.94 6.88
N THR A 25 -15.04 12.77 7.46
CA THR A 25 -16.04 11.76 7.07
C THR A 25 -17.19 12.43 6.33
N TYR A 26 -17.87 11.67 5.48
CA TYR A 26 -19.08 12.11 4.80
C TYR A 26 -20.09 10.96 4.70
N ASN A 27 -21.37 11.28 4.58
CA ASN A 27 -22.44 10.28 4.42
C ASN A 27 -22.93 10.24 2.97
N ASP A 28 -23.74 9.23 2.62
CA ASP A 28 -24.35 9.15 1.28
C ASP A 28 -25.22 10.39 0.97
N PHE A 29 -25.85 11.00 1.98
CA PHE A 29 -26.59 12.24 1.83
C PHE A 29 -25.70 13.43 1.38
N ASP A 30 -24.49 13.53 1.93
CA ASP A 30 -23.53 14.58 1.57
C ASP A 30 -22.92 14.31 0.19
N TYR A 31 -22.75 13.04 -0.17
CA TYR A 31 -22.31 12.62 -1.49
C TYR A 31 -23.31 13.04 -2.58
N HIS A 32 -24.60 12.79 -2.36
CA HIS A 32 -25.67 13.17 -3.30
C HIS A 32 -25.90 14.68 -3.41
N ASN A 33 -25.54 15.46 -2.38
CA ASN A 33 -25.65 16.92 -2.39
C ASN A 33 -24.39 17.64 -2.88
N ALA A 34 -23.29 16.93 -3.13
CA ALA A 34 -22.10 17.57 -3.66
C ALA A 34 -22.25 17.87 -5.15
N ASN A 35 -21.98 19.13 -5.52
CA ASN A 35 -21.97 19.60 -6.91
C ASN A 35 -20.75 19.07 -7.67
N ASP A 36 -20.75 17.79 -8.05
CA ASP A 36 -19.71 17.10 -8.86
C ASP A 36 -18.26 17.26 -8.35
N THR A 37 -18.07 17.72 -7.12
CA THR A 37 -16.77 17.86 -6.48
C THR A 37 -16.50 16.57 -5.73
N GLU A 38 -15.38 15.91 -6.02
CA GLU A 38 -14.97 14.72 -5.28
C GLU A 38 -14.82 15.06 -3.79
N LEU A 39 -15.73 14.54 -2.94
CA LEU A 39 -15.62 14.75 -1.50
C LEU A 39 -14.37 14.05 -1.00
N ALA A 40 -13.38 14.82 -0.55
CA ALA A 40 -12.22 14.29 0.14
C ALA A 40 -12.63 13.81 1.55
N GLY A 41 -12.56 12.50 1.78
CA GLY A 41 -12.91 11.88 3.05
C GLY A 41 -13.21 10.40 2.92
N CYS A 42 -13.73 9.80 3.99
CA CYS A 42 -14.19 8.42 4.00
C CYS A 42 -15.71 8.36 4.26
N ASN A 43 -16.40 7.50 3.51
CA ASN A 43 -17.85 7.30 3.62
C ASN A 43 -18.15 6.37 4.80
N VAL A 44 -18.83 6.89 5.83
CA VAL A 44 -19.15 6.13 7.05
C VAL A 44 -20.28 5.13 6.87
N ASP A 45 -21.17 5.33 5.90
CA ASP A 45 -22.27 4.40 5.59
C ASP A 45 -21.74 3.14 4.89
N ARG A 46 -20.57 3.25 4.24
CA ARG A 46 -19.92 2.16 3.51
C ARG A 46 -18.79 1.47 4.28
N PHE A 47 -18.13 2.19 5.19
CA PHE A 47 -16.94 1.69 5.89
C PHE A 47 -16.99 1.99 7.39
N ASP A 48 -17.20 0.96 8.22
CA ASP A 48 -17.27 1.13 9.69
C ASP A 48 -15.94 1.55 10.32
N TRP A 49 -14.82 1.17 9.70
CA TRP A 49 -13.45 1.47 10.19
C TRP A 49 -13.04 2.95 10.01
N CYS A 50 -13.92 3.76 9.43
CA CYS A 50 -13.70 5.18 9.20
C CYS A 50 -13.45 5.97 10.51
N TYR A 51 -14.11 5.56 11.60
CA TYR A 51 -14.02 6.22 12.91
C TYR A 51 -12.70 5.98 13.64
N ASP A 52 -12.11 4.80 13.43
CA ASP A 52 -10.84 4.43 14.05
C ASP A 52 -9.63 5.01 13.33
N LEU A 53 -9.86 5.54 12.12
CA LEU A 53 -8.80 6.03 11.26
C LEU A 53 -8.31 7.40 11.74
N LYS A 54 -7.01 7.50 12.01
CA LYS A 54 -6.33 8.74 12.42
C LYS A 54 -5.61 9.41 11.26
N PRO A 55 -5.64 10.75 11.15
CA PRO A 55 -5.00 11.46 10.04
C PRO A 55 -3.47 11.44 10.18
N VAL A 56 -2.78 10.81 9.23
CA VAL A 56 -1.32 10.81 9.14
C VAL A 56 -0.83 12.11 8.52
N ASN A 57 0.33 12.63 8.98
CA ASN A 57 0.92 13.83 8.40
C ASN A 57 1.36 13.58 6.94
N VAL A 58 0.71 14.31 6.03
CA VAL A 58 0.89 14.21 4.58
C VAL A 58 2.34 14.42 4.16
N TYR A 59 3.06 15.36 4.78
CA TYR A 59 4.47 15.63 4.45
C TYR A 59 5.38 14.47 4.85
N LEU A 60 5.14 13.87 6.01
CA LEU A 60 5.91 12.72 6.51
C LEU A 60 5.68 11.50 5.62
N TYR A 61 4.44 11.30 5.18
CA TYR A 61 4.10 10.26 4.21
C TYR A 61 4.83 10.45 2.88
N TYR A 62 4.79 11.64 2.27
CA TYR A 62 5.46 11.86 0.99
C TYR A 62 6.98 11.69 1.06
N ILE A 63 7.62 12.25 2.09
CA ILE A 63 9.08 12.16 2.25
C ILE A 63 9.50 10.69 2.46
N SER A 64 8.81 9.98 3.37
CA SER A 64 9.11 8.57 3.64
C SER A 64 8.83 7.69 2.42
N TYR A 65 7.79 7.98 1.63
CA TYR A 65 7.49 7.27 0.40
C TYR A 65 8.61 7.40 -0.63
N ILE A 66 9.06 8.63 -0.92
CA ILE A 66 10.11 8.88 -1.91
C ILE A 66 11.41 8.16 -1.50
N ILE A 67 11.81 8.29 -0.24
CA ILE A 67 13.08 7.75 0.24
C ILE A 67 13.02 6.23 0.39
N LEU A 68 12.02 5.71 1.11
CA LEU A 68 11.94 4.31 1.50
C LEU A 68 11.41 3.45 0.36
N ILE A 69 10.26 3.78 -0.24
CA ILE A 69 9.70 2.98 -1.35
C ILE A 69 10.60 3.13 -2.58
N GLY A 70 11.01 4.37 -2.91
CA GLY A 70 11.87 4.63 -4.07
C GLY A 70 13.19 3.86 -4.05
N THR A 71 13.80 3.69 -2.88
CA THR A 71 15.08 2.98 -2.76
C THR A 71 14.91 1.49 -2.43
N CYS A 72 14.02 1.14 -1.50
CA CYS A 72 13.92 -0.24 -1.00
C CYS A 72 13.22 -1.17 -2.00
N PHE A 73 12.21 -0.68 -2.72
CA PHE A 73 11.45 -1.49 -3.67
C PHE A 73 12.31 -2.03 -4.82
N PRO A 74 13.09 -1.21 -5.57
CA PRO A 74 13.96 -1.73 -6.62
C PRO A 74 15.05 -2.65 -6.04
N ASN A 75 15.61 -2.32 -4.88
CA ASN A 75 16.62 -3.16 -4.23
C ASN A 75 16.09 -4.57 -3.92
N ILE A 76 14.86 -4.69 -3.41
CA ILE A 76 14.25 -5.99 -3.13
C ILE A 76 14.02 -6.74 -4.43
N ASN A 77 13.47 -6.10 -5.46
CA ASN A 77 13.22 -6.75 -6.74
C ASN A 77 14.51 -7.30 -7.38
N ILE A 78 15.59 -6.52 -7.39
CA ILE A 78 16.88 -6.96 -7.95
C ILE A 78 17.46 -8.11 -7.12
N SER A 79 17.42 -7.99 -5.79
CA SER A 79 17.92 -9.03 -4.88
C SER A 79 17.13 -10.33 -5.02
N LEU A 80 15.81 -10.23 -5.15
CA LEU A 80 14.91 -11.38 -5.32
C LEU A 80 15.19 -12.09 -6.63
N ASN A 81 15.28 -11.37 -7.75
CA ASN A 81 15.63 -11.95 -9.05
C ASN A 81 17.01 -12.59 -9.02
N THR A 82 18.00 -11.93 -8.42
CA THR A 82 19.37 -12.45 -8.30
C THR A 82 19.41 -13.74 -7.47
N LEU A 83 18.74 -13.75 -6.33
CA LEU A 83 18.64 -14.92 -5.45
C LEU A 83 17.94 -16.07 -6.18
N PHE A 84 16.86 -15.78 -6.89
CA PHE A 84 16.09 -16.77 -7.64
C PHE A 84 16.93 -17.42 -8.75
N SER A 85 17.66 -16.62 -9.53
CA SER A 85 18.59 -17.11 -10.55
C SER A 85 19.73 -17.93 -9.95
N LYS A 86 20.25 -17.55 -8.77
CA LYS A 86 21.28 -18.31 -8.03
C LYS A 86 20.76 -19.66 -7.53
N ILE A 87 19.53 -19.73 -7.02
CA ILE A 87 18.93 -20.96 -6.50
C ILE A 87 18.64 -21.97 -7.62
N ILE A 88 18.14 -21.51 -8.77
CA ILE A 88 17.82 -22.40 -9.90
C ILE A 88 19.07 -22.86 -10.65
N GLY A 89 20.09 -22.00 -10.76
CA GLY A 89 21.30 -22.28 -11.53
C GLY A 89 21.10 -22.17 -13.05
N PRO A 90 21.98 -22.79 -13.87
CA PRO A 90 21.99 -22.66 -15.34
C PRO A 90 20.93 -23.56 -16.02
N ARG A 91 19.70 -23.55 -15.51
CA ARG A 91 18.53 -24.23 -16.08
C ARG A 91 17.59 -23.21 -16.72
N PRO A 92 16.65 -23.60 -17.60
CA PRO A 92 15.68 -22.66 -18.16
C PRO A 92 14.81 -22.04 -17.04
N GLN A 93 14.97 -20.73 -16.79
CA GLN A 93 14.32 -20.00 -15.69
C GLN A 93 12.94 -19.42 -16.06
N GLY A 94 12.51 -19.56 -17.32
CA GLY A 94 11.31 -18.90 -17.85
C GLY A 94 9.99 -19.30 -17.17
N THR A 95 9.78 -20.60 -16.92
CA THR A 95 8.55 -21.08 -16.25
C THR A 95 8.48 -20.62 -14.79
N GLN A 96 9.61 -20.66 -14.10
CA GLN A 96 9.73 -20.28 -12.69
C GLN A 96 9.55 -18.77 -12.48
N GLN A 97 10.12 -17.94 -13.35
CA GLN A 97 9.86 -16.50 -13.38
C GLN A 97 8.39 -16.20 -13.76
N GLY A 98 7.80 -16.99 -14.64
CA GLY A 98 6.37 -16.90 -14.97
C GLY A 98 5.47 -17.08 -13.75
N TRP A 99 5.71 -18.10 -12.92
CA TRP A 99 4.96 -18.30 -11.67
C TRP A 99 5.11 -17.14 -10.69
N LEU A 100 6.32 -16.60 -10.54
CA LEU A 100 6.58 -15.43 -9.71
C LEU A 100 5.80 -14.20 -10.19
N GLN A 101 5.75 -13.98 -11.51
CA GLN A 101 5.00 -12.88 -12.12
C GLN A 101 3.48 -13.04 -11.89
N VAL A 102 2.95 -14.25 -12.06
CA VAL A 102 1.53 -14.56 -11.82
C VAL A 102 1.15 -14.34 -10.36
N ALA A 103 2.01 -14.73 -9.41
CA ALA A 103 1.81 -14.44 -7.99
C ALA A 103 1.74 -12.93 -7.71
N GLY A 104 2.66 -12.15 -8.29
CA GLY A 104 2.66 -10.68 -8.15
C GLY A 104 1.45 -9.99 -8.80
N SER A 105 0.92 -10.55 -9.88
CA SER A 105 -0.28 -10.03 -10.56
C SER A 105 -1.57 -10.42 -9.82
N SER A 106 -1.66 -11.65 -9.33
CA SER A 106 -2.83 -12.11 -8.53
C SER A 106 -2.97 -11.33 -7.23
N ALA A 107 -1.88 -11.04 -6.52
CA ALA A 107 -1.92 -10.18 -5.34
C ALA A 107 -2.52 -8.79 -5.63
N ARG A 108 -2.18 -8.19 -6.78
CA ARG A 108 -2.72 -6.89 -7.22
C ARG A 108 -4.19 -6.95 -7.63
N MET A 109 -4.63 -8.09 -8.17
CA MET A 109 -6.05 -8.32 -8.48
C MET A 109 -6.89 -8.51 -7.22
N ILE A 110 -6.36 -9.22 -6.22
CA ILE A 110 -7.08 -9.54 -4.98
C ILE A 110 -7.17 -8.31 -4.06
N GLY A 111 -6.12 -7.49 -3.98
CA GLY A 111 -6.05 -6.32 -3.09
C GLY A 111 -7.30 -5.42 -3.04
N PRO A 112 -7.77 -4.86 -4.17
CA PRO A 112 -8.96 -4.00 -4.18
C PRO A 112 -10.26 -4.77 -3.91
N VAL A 113 -10.31 -6.08 -4.18
CA VAL A 113 -11.49 -6.92 -3.90
C VAL A 113 -11.65 -7.14 -2.39
N SER A 114 -10.54 -7.22 -1.65
CA SER A 114 -10.55 -7.39 -0.19
C SER A 114 -10.94 -6.13 0.61
N ILE A 115 -10.96 -4.94 0.00
CA ILE A 115 -11.34 -3.67 0.65
C ILE A 115 -12.83 -3.35 0.39
N ARG A 116 -13.65 -4.39 0.17
CA ARG A 116 -15.11 -4.26 0.11
C ARG A 116 -15.75 -4.44 1.46
#